data_AF-A0A5E4IGL8-F1
#
_entry.id   AF-A0A5E4IGL8-F1
#
_cell.length_a   1.000
_cell.length_b   1.000
_cell.length_c   1.000
_cell.angle_alpha   90.00
_cell.angle_beta   90.00
_cell.angle_gamma   90.00
#
_symmetry.space_group_name_H-M   'P 1'
#
loop_
_entity.id
_entity.type
_entity.pdbx_description
1 polymer ?
#
loop_
_entity_poly.entity_id
_entity_poly.type
_entity_poly.pdbx_seq_one_letter_code
_entity_poly.pdbx_strand_id
1 'polypeptide(L)'
;MMKLNNNSPNDFDEQTKDSALSPNSKLKSHKIYFWEKWAYKPEDEEYDKLNFYEIEDEDLSIREVIREFESKTIGKKLLFSDVSTKNPSVKKWVNAIRDRYPERNDEDVEDLLNTFRDALYARSREKFKNIVGLLLLNDLLLLVHCKKDRSLAEWKDKIYSANLIFHPKNVLRAAIIKKDDEKTMFSAFEYSRKWSKGHAEFWGIEPEDVSWDSLGSISLTIQLPFFDYLIQLPIESEQLELMIKDKMISPTGDIIIGRGKGTITKVEVFRKYMDFANFYDFYITEKDRLMEHREKFRELIPHGEHQPIDSFDPELKDKYRYIDDVDKIFEITPEGNKSIHDKRHIRYTLCFSTKAYPRIKPSKTFINKLYQAIFQNYRLEIWHAGEETSDEPAIFGSLEIFNKIDVNIKLIEFRNSLLNIIDDAKSKKTTVLLQNYYCSLLSRNIKNYNIKVLFDFIKEDIIIPEMEFEFGNNGVCDKEELLEFKSSDDVGTKPGRFVRDTLVPTIRKYQENGDLTRFCILYGIEDNGEIRPVSRRVKSDQISYIETEANKELSSDNIKVSVQSIPFEEDYILAVFMMPDLEINRKISGKSKEDKVSNSV
;
A
#
# COMPACT_ATOMS: atom_id res chain seq x y z
N MET A 1 -9.50 42.62 -70.10
CA MET A 1 -8.07 42.99 -70.03
C MET A 1 -7.34 41.79 -69.44
N MET A 2 -6.75 40.94 -70.28
CA MET A 2 -5.34 40.95 -70.74
C MET A 2 -4.52 39.95 -69.91
N LYS A 3 -4.20 38.78 -70.49
CA LYS A 3 -2.89 38.36 -71.07
C LYS A 3 -2.00 37.68 -70.00
N LEU A 4 -1.74 36.37 -70.08
CA LEU A 4 -0.73 35.66 -70.88
C LEU A 4 0.74 36.02 -70.57
N ASN A 5 1.47 34.95 -70.20
CA ASN A 5 2.89 34.64 -70.40
C ASN A 5 3.97 35.50 -69.72
N ASN A 6 4.93 34.84 -69.03
CA ASN A 6 6.27 34.58 -69.59
C ASN A 6 7.22 33.84 -68.62
N ASN A 7 7.81 32.76 -69.13
CA ASN A 7 9.19 32.28 -69.06
C ASN A 7 10.17 32.73 -67.93
N SER A 8 10.78 31.69 -67.34
CA SER A 8 12.09 31.55 -66.64
C SER A 8 13.28 32.26 -67.37
N PRO A 9 14.53 32.41 -66.83
CA PRO A 9 15.36 31.33 -66.22
C PRO A 9 16.49 31.69 -65.20
N ASN A 10 17.13 30.62 -64.70
CA ASN A 10 18.51 30.45 -64.18
C ASN A 10 18.93 31.10 -62.85
N ASP A 11 19.38 30.27 -61.89
CA ASP A 11 20.83 30.04 -61.71
C ASP A 11 21.13 28.79 -60.85
N PHE A 12 21.96 27.90 -61.44
CA PHE A 12 23.09 27.11 -60.90
C PHE A 12 22.91 26.33 -59.58
N ASP A 13 22.82 24.99 -59.67
CA ASP A 13 23.89 24.00 -59.39
C ASP A 13 23.92 23.63 -57.88
N GLU A 14 24.01 22.37 -57.43
CA GLU A 14 24.73 21.23 -57.97
C GLU A 14 24.29 19.93 -57.23
N GLN A 15 24.43 18.80 -57.93
CA GLN A 15 24.66 17.44 -57.42
C GLN A 15 23.52 16.67 -56.72
N THR A 16 22.89 15.76 -57.47
CA THR A 16 23.25 14.32 -57.40
C THR A 16 22.62 13.52 -58.55
N LYS A 17 23.49 12.79 -59.26
CA LYS A 17 23.20 11.86 -60.36
C LYS A 17 22.70 10.52 -59.83
N ASP A 18 21.73 9.98 -60.57
CA ASP A 18 21.57 8.59 -61.01
C ASP A 18 22.11 7.44 -60.15
N SER A 19 21.23 6.50 -59.80
CA SER A 19 21.37 5.15 -60.36
C SER A 19 20.14 4.27 -60.11
N ALA A 20 19.57 3.84 -61.24
CA ALA A 20 19.11 2.48 -61.53
C ALA A 20 18.16 1.77 -60.54
N LEU A 21 16.90 1.70 -60.99
CA LEU A 21 15.97 0.59 -60.76
C LEU A 21 16.69 -0.77 -60.74
N SER A 22 16.58 -1.49 -59.61
CA SER A 22 16.80 -2.93 -59.55
C SER A 22 15.45 -3.67 -59.73
N PRO A 23 15.29 -4.50 -60.77
CA PRO A 23 14.13 -5.32 -60.98
C PRO A 23 14.30 -6.62 -60.19
N ASN A 24 13.96 -6.62 -58.89
CA ASN A 24 13.83 -7.85 -58.11
C ASN A 24 13.07 -7.66 -56.79
N SER A 25 11.90 -7.01 -56.82
CA SER A 25 10.88 -7.24 -55.79
C SER A 25 10.08 -8.49 -56.16
N LYS A 26 10.72 -9.67 -56.07
CA LYS A 26 9.97 -10.91 -55.86
C LYS A 26 9.09 -10.64 -54.63
N LEU A 27 7.77 -10.61 -54.81
CA LEU A 27 6.83 -10.67 -53.69
C LEU A 27 7.31 -11.81 -52.79
N LYS A 28 7.77 -11.50 -51.57
CA LYS A 28 8.04 -12.52 -50.57
C LYS A 28 6.72 -13.27 -50.39
N SER A 29 6.67 -14.53 -50.79
CA SER A 29 5.56 -15.41 -50.45
C SER A 29 5.46 -15.39 -48.93
N HIS A 30 4.38 -14.84 -48.39
CA HIS A 30 4.12 -14.90 -46.96
C HIS A 30 3.73 -16.35 -46.71
N LYS A 31 4.60 -17.10 -46.05
CA LYS A 31 4.37 -18.51 -45.76
C LYS A 31 3.91 -18.61 -44.31
N ILE A 32 2.84 -19.35 -44.08
CA ILE A 32 2.36 -19.63 -42.74
C ILE A 32 2.82 -21.05 -42.42
N TYR A 33 3.56 -21.21 -41.32
CA TYR A 33 4.06 -22.50 -40.88
C TYR A 33 3.44 -22.91 -39.56
N PHE A 34 3.04 -24.16 -39.44
CA PHE A 34 2.54 -24.74 -38.20
C PHE A 34 3.24 -26.05 -37.89
N TRP A 35 3.70 -26.19 -36.64
CA TRP A 35 4.24 -27.43 -36.11
C TRP A 35 3.41 -27.89 -34.90
N GLU A 36 3.25 -29.20 -34.71
CA GLU A 36 2.59 -29.76 -33.53
C GLU A 36 3.26 -31.02 -32.98
N LYS A 37 3.11 -31.23 -31.67
CA LYS A 37 3.44 -32.45 -30.93
C LYS A 37 2.37 -32.77 -29.89
N TRP A 38 2.29 -34.03 -29.46
CA TRP A 38 1.42 -34.46 -28.37
C TRP A 38 1.94 -34.04 -26.99
N ALA A 39 1.03 -33.78 -26.05
CA ALA A 39 1.38 -33.34 -24.70
C ALA A 39 1.98 -34.44 -23.77
N TYR A 40 1.82 -35.75 -24.08
CA TYR A 40 2.57 -36.92 -23.51
C TYR A 40 2.25 -38.22 -24.30
N LYS A 41 3.17 -39.18 -24.62
CA LYS A 41 4.02 -40.12 -23.82
C LYS A 41 5.38 -40.39 -24.53
N PRO A 42 6.58 -40.28 -23.90
CA PRO A 42 7.88 -40.67 -24.45
C PRO A 42 8.32 -42.05 -23.94
N GLU A 43 7.49 -43.06 -24.19
CA GLU A 43 7.85 -44.47 -23.91
C GLU A 43 7.89 -45.31 -25.20
N ASP A 44 7.31 -44.80 -26.30
CA ASP A 44 7.49 -45.31 -27.67
C ASP A 44 8.01 -44.15 -28.54
N GLU A 45 9.31 -44.17 -28.89
CA GLU A 45 9.93 -43.16 -29.77
C GLU A 45 9.22 -43.02 -31.13
N GLU A 46 8.47 -44.04 -31.57
CA GLU A 46 7.77 -44.03 -32.87
C GLU A 46 6.66 -42.97 -32.99
N TYR A 47 6.09 -42.50 -31.88
CA TYR A 47 4.93 -41.59 -31.87
C TYR A 47 5.22 -40.16 -31.39
N ASP A 48 6.40 -39.87 -30.85
CA ASP A 48 6.80 -38.50 -30.42
C ASP A 48 7.45 -37.71 -31.56
N LYS A 49 6.74 -37.60 -32.69
CA LYS A 49 7.22 -36.92 -33.89
C LYS A 49 6.71 -35.49 -33.97
N LEU A 50 7.58 -34.59 -34.40
CA LEU A 50 7.20 -33.25 -34.83
C LEU A 50 6.46 -33.35 -36.16
N ASN A 51 5.19 -32.94 -36.18
CA ASN A 51 4.45 -32.77 -37.43
C ASN A 51 4.60 -31.34 -37.93
N PHE A 52 4.71 -31.16 -39.24
CA PHE A 52 4.86 -29.85 -39.89
C PHE A 52 3.83 -29.68 -41.01
N TYR A 53 3.31 -28.45 -41.11
CA TYR A 53 2.35 -28.03 -42.12
C TYR A 53 2.72 -26.65 -42.66
N GLU A 54 2.76 -26.52 -43.98
CA GLU A 54 2.74 -25.22 -44.66
C GLU A 54 1.30 -24.89 -45.00
N ILE A 55 0.81 -23.73 -44.56
CA ILE A 55 -0.56 -23.28 -44.71
C ILE A 55 -0.60 -22.18 -45.77
N GLU A 56 -1.54 -22.27 -46.70
CA GLU A 56 -1.70 -21.31 -47.78
C GLU A 56 -2.22 -19.96 -47.25
N ASP A 57 -1.60 -18.86 -47.68
CA ASP A 57 -1.75 -17.48 -47.15
C ASP A 57 -3.09 -16.79 -47.49
N GLU A 58 -3.97 -17.46 -48.26
CA GLU A 58 -5.28 -16.92 -48.64
C GLU A 58 -6.35 -17.04 -47.53
N ASP A 59 -6.03 -17.71 -46.43
CA ASP A 59 -6.95 -17.94 -45.31
C ASP A 59 -7.01 -16.71 -44.37
N LEU A 60 -7.83 -15.71 -44.73
CA LEU A 60 -8.22 -14.57 -43.89
C LEU A 60 -8.58 -14.96 -42.44
N SER A 61 -9.00 -16.22 -42.24
CA SER A 61 -9.40 -16.83 -40.98
C SER A 61 -8.28 -16.95 -39.93
N ILE A 62 -7.01 -17.18 -40.29
CA ILE A 62 -5.94 -17.36 -39.28
C ILE A 62 -5.59 -16.03 -38.62
N ARG A 63 -5.54 -14.96 -39.41
CA ARG A 63 -5.30 -13.61 -38.88
C ARG A 63 -6.46 -13.15 -37.99
N GLU A 64 -7.69 -13.54 -38.30
CA GLU A 64 -8.86 -13.30 -37.43
C GLU A 64 -8.75 -14.05 -36.10
N VAL A 65 -8.32 -15.31 -36.14
CA VAL A 65 -8.08 -16.10 -34.92
C VAL A 65 -6.97 -15.51 -34.05
N ILE A 66 -5.89 -15.05 -34.66
CA ILE A 66 -4.81 -14.34 -33.95
C ILE A 66 -5.35 -13.07 -33.29
N ARG A 67 -6.11 -12.25 -34.03
CA ARG A 67 -6.73 -11.03 -33.48
C ARG A 67 -7.65 -11.35 -32.31
N GLU A 68 -8.36 -12.48 -32.36
CA GLU A 68 -9.18 -12.91 -31.25
C GLU A 68 -8.34 -13.21 -30.00
N PHE A 69 -7.20 -13.89 -30.13
CA PHE A 69 -6.28 -14.08 -29.00
C PHE A 69 -5.69 -12.77 -28.49
N GLU A 70 -5.27 -11.88 -29.39
CA GLU A 70 -4.72 -10.55 -29.05
C GLU A 70 -5.75 -9.67 -28.32
N SER A 71 -7.03 -9.75 -28.69
CA SER A 71 -8.13 -9.04 -27.99
C SER A 71 -8.43 -9.63 -26.60
N LYS A 72 -7.87 -10.82 -26.31
CA LYS A 72 -8.19 -11.64 -25.14
C LYS A 72 -6.97 -11.98 -24.29
N THR A 73 -5.89 -11.23 -24.42
CA THR A 73 -4.65 -11.49 -23.69
C THR A 73 -4.85 -11.37 -22.18
N ILE A 74 -4.12 -12.18 -21.43
CA ILE A 74 -4.00 -12.10 -19.97
C ILE A 74 -2.78 -11.26 -19.60
N GLY A 75 -2.92 -10.41 -18.57
CA GLY A 75 -1.84 -9.51 -18.12
C GLY A 75 -1.49 -8.39 -19.11
N LYS A 76 -0.42 -7.65 -18.79
CA LYS A 76 0.10 -6.58 -19.66
C LYS A 76 0.98 -7.15 -20.77
N LYS A 77 0.99 -6.46 -21.93
CA LYS A 77 2.01 -6.71 -22.96
C LYS A 77 3.38 -6.30 -22.43
N LEU A 78 4.38 -7.15 -22.61
CA LEU A 78 5.75 -6.93 -22.18
C LEU A 78 6.65 -6.77 -23.40
N LEU A 79 7.76 -6.05 -23.27
CA LEU A 79 8.84 -6.20 -24.26
C LEU A 79 9.41 -7.60 -24.13
N PHE A 80 9.60 -8.29 -25.24
CA PHE A 80 10.15 -9.66 -25.22
C PHE A 80 11.57 -9.70 -24.64
N SER A 81 12.32 -8.60 -24.73
CA SER A 81 13.60 -8.43 -24.05
C SER A 81 13.51 -8.60 -22.54
N ASP A 82 12.38 -8.23 -21.93
CA ASP A 82 12.22 -8.08 -20.48
C ASP A 82 11.64 -9.36 -19.84
N VAL A 83 11.17 -10.33 -20.64
CA VAL A 83 10.63 -11.62 -20.16
C VAL A 83 11.76 -12.48 -19.58
N SER A 84 11.74 -12.91 -18.31
CA SER A 84 12.89 -13.59 -17.68
C SER A 84 12.75 -15.12 -17.64
N THR A 85 12.79 -15.81 -18.78
CA THR A 85 12.59 -17.27 -18.85
C THR A 85 13.58 -18.07 -18.00
N LYS A 86 13.10 -19.00 -17.15
CA LYS A 86 13.96 -19.87 -16.32
C LYS A 86 15.01 -20.66 -17.11
N ASN A 87 14.67 -21.06 -18.34
CA ASN A 87 15.62 -21.63 -19.29
C ASN A 87 16.02 -20.57 -20.33
N PRO A 88 17.25 -20.01 -20.28
CA PRO A 88 17.71 -18.98 -21.22
C PRO A 88 17.70 -19.41 -22.70
N SER A 89 17.71 -20.71 -22.99
CA SER A 89 17.65 -21.23 -24.36
C SER A 89 16.30 -20.94 -25.04
N VAL A 90 15.21 -20.77 -24.27
CA VAL A 90 13.88 -20.45 -24.81
C VAL A 90 13.92 -19.19 -25.66
N LYS A 91 14.55 -18.11 -25.17
CA LYS A 91 14.71 -16.88 -25.95
C LYS A 91 15.59 -17.07 -27.17
N LYS A 92 16.66 -17.87 -27.06
CA LYS A 92 17.58 -18.15 -28.17
C LYS A 92 16.84 -18.85 -29.31
N TRP A 93 16.07 -19.90 -29.00
CA TRP A 93 15.26 -20.63 -29.97
C TRP A 93 14.20 -19.74 -30.61
N VAL A 94 13.43 -18.97 -29.83
CA VAL A 94 12.44 -18.03 -30.37
C VAL A 94 13.06 -17.04 -31.36
N ASN A 95 14.21 -16.45 -31.01
CA ASN A 95 14.90 -15.52 -31.91
C ASN A 95 15.44 -16.23 -33.15
N ALA A 96 16.07 -17.40 -33.00
CA ALA A 96 16.58 -18.17 -34.14
C ALA A 96 15.48 -18.62 -35.12
N ILE A 97 14.31 -19.03 -34.61
CA ILE A 97 13.14 -19.38 -35.43
C ILE A 97 12.65 -18.15 -36.23
N ARG A 98 12.60 -16.98 -35.59
CA ARG A 98 12.13 -15.73 -36.23
C ARG A 98 13.12 -15.17 -37.24
N ASP A 99 14.42 -15.18 -36.90
CA ASP A 99 15.48 -14.59 -37.73
C ASP A 99 15.72 -15.40 -39.02
N ARG A 100 15.45 -16.71 -38.99
CA ARG A 100 15.52 -17.59 -40.17
C ARG A 100 14.30 -17.49 -41.09
N TYR A 101 13.19 -16.87 -40.69
CA TYR A 101 11.99 -16.80 -41.53
C TYR A 101 12.29 -16.10 -42.88
N PRO A 102 11.89 -16.66 -44.04
CA PRO A 102 10.89 -17.72 -44.24
C PRO A 102 11.47 -19.14 -44.33
N GLU A 103 12.73 -19.38 -43.97
CA GLU A 103 13.30 -20.73 -43.90
C GLU A 103 12.77 -21.50 -42.68
N ARG A 104 12.67 -22.83 -42.85
CA ARG A 104 12.19 -23.74 -41.81
C ARG A 104 13.28 -23.97 -40.75
N ASN A 105 12.90 -24.06 -39.49
CA ASN A 105 13.82 -24.33 -38.38
C ASN A 105 13.25 -25.39 -37.43
N ASP A 106 13.25 -26.66 -37.85
CA ASP A 106 12.57 -27.72 -37.08
C ASP A 106 13.25 -28.03 -35.75
N GLU A 107 14.59 -27.96 -35.70
CA GLU A 107 15.38 -28.32 -34.52
C GLU A 107 15.05 -27.40 -33.34
N ASP A 108 15.16 -26.07 -33.54
CA ASP A 108 14.83 -25.10 -32.48
C ASP A 108 13.32 -25.10 -32.15
N VAL A 109 12.45 -25.40 -33.13
CA VAL A 109 11.00 -25.55 -32.88
C VAL A 109 10.72 -26.77 -32.01
N GLU A 110 11.36 -27.90 -32.30
CA GLU A 110 11.20 -29.14 -31.54
C GLU A 110 11.66 -28.97 -30.09
N ASP A 111 12.84 -28.37 -29.88
CA ASP A 111 13.37 -28.08 -28.56
C ASP A 111 12.47 -27.13 -27.76
N LEU A 112 11.93 -26.10 -28.41
CA LEU A 112 11.01 -25.15 -27.79
C LEU A 112 9.69 -25.84 -27.40
N LEU A 113 9.11 -26.67 -28.28
CA LEU A 113 7.88 -27.40 -28.00
C LEU A 113 8.07 -28.44 -26.89
N ASN A 114 9.20 -29.16 -26.88
CA ASN A 114 9.53 -30.12 -25.83
C ASN A 114 9.66 -29.42 -24.47
N THR A 115 10.40 -28.31 -24.41
CA THR A 115 10.58 -27.54 -23.17
C THR A 115 9.26 -26.94 -22.69
N PHE A 116 8.43 -26.43 -23.60
CA PHE A 116 7.12 -25.88 -23.25
C PHE A 116 6.19 -26.96 -22.71
N ARG A 117 6.17 -28.13 -23.35
CA ARG A 117 5.41 -29.32 -22.93
C ARG A 117 5.81 -29.77 -21.53
N ASP A 118 7.10 -29.79 -21.21
CA ASP A 118 7.61 -30.23 -19.91
C ASP A 118 7.21 -29.31 -18.75
N ALA A 119 7.08 -28.02 -19.02
CA ALA A 119 6.61 -27.04 -18.04
C ALA A 119 5.12 -27.18 -17.70
N LEU A 120 4.34 -27.95 -18.48
CA LEU A 120 2.90 -28.14 -18.23
C LEU A 120 2.62 -29.18 -17.11
N TYR A 121 1.59 -28.93 -16.29
CA TYR A 121 1.18 -29.86 -15.23
C TYR A 121 0.60 -31.20 -15.74
N ALA A 122 0.62 -32.22 -14.88
CA ALA A 122 0.15 -33.59 -15.17
C ALA A 122 -1.22 -33.67 -15.88
N ARG A 123 -2.25 -32.95 -15.43
CA ARG A 123 -3.58 -32.94 -16.09
C ARG A 123 -3.57 -32.30 -17.49
N SER A 124 -2.65 -31.37 -17.75
CA SER A 124 -2.45 -30.75 -19.06
C SER A 124 -1.66 -31.66 -20.01
N ARG A 125 -0.96 -32.67 -19.47
CA ARG A 125 -0.19 -33.67 -20.21
C ARG A 125 -1.00 -34.95 -20.50
N GLU A 126 -2.32 -34.90 -20.45
CA GLU A 126 -3.15 -36.10 -20.70
C GLU A 126 -3.05 -36.57 -22.17
N LYS A 127 -2.59 -37.82 -22.35
CA LYS A 127 -2.39 -38.47 -23.66
C LYS A 127 -3.65 -38.42 -24.50
N PHE A 128 -3.48 -38.19 -25.82
CA PHE A 128 -4.55 -38.16 -26.82
C PHE A 128 -5.62 -37.06 -26.64
N LYS A 129 -5.51 -36.25 -25.59
CA LYS A 129 -6.46 -35.18 -25.30
C LYS A 129 -5.92 -33.80 -25.63
N ASN A 130 -4.60 -33.60 -25.64
CA ASN A 130 -3.99 -32.29 -25.86
C ASN A 130 -2.76 -32.35 -26.78
N ILE A 131 -2.51 -31.25 -27.48
CA ILE A 131 -1.33 -30.99 -28.31
C ILE A 131 -0.65 -29.70 -27.88
N VAL A 132 0.66 -29.60 -28.11
CA VAL A 132 1.41 -28.34 -28.12
C VAL A 132 1.77 -28.01 -29.57
N GLY A 133 1.76 -26.74 -29.94
CA GLY A 133 2.09 -26.35 -31.31
C GLY A 133 2.67 -24.96 -31.42
N LEU A 134 3.30 -24.67 -32.55
CA LEU A 134 3.91 -23.39 -32.88
C LEU A 134 3.43 -22.96 -34.25
N LEU A 135 2.83 -21.78 -34.34
CA LEU A 135 2.46 -21.12 -35.59
C LEU A 135 3.43 -19.95 -35.83
N LEU A 136 4.00 -19.88 -37.02
CA LEU A 136 4.94 -18.85 -37.43
C LEU A 136 4.41 -18.11 -38.67
N LEU A 137 4.36 -16.79 -38.55
CA LEU A 137 4.12 -15.82 -39.62
C LEU A 137 5.33 -14.87 -39.68
N ASN A 138 5.38 -14.02 -40.71
CA ASN A 138 6.47 -13.07 -40.92
C ASN A 138 6.72 -12.12 -39.73
N ASP A 139 5.67 -11.72 -39.01
CA ASP A 139 5.73 -10.78 -37.90
C ASP A 139 5.41 -11.42 -36.54
N LEU A 140 4.99 -12.69 -36.50
CA LEU A 140 4.37 -13.30 -35.33
C LEU A 140 4.77 -14.77 -35.13
N LEU A 141 5.05 -15.12 -33.88
CA LEU A 141 5.19 -16.49 -33.40
C LEU A 141 4.14 -16.72 -32.31
N LEU A 142 3.32 -17.76 -32.49
CA LEU A 142 2.29 -18.17 -31.55
C LEU A 142 2.60 -19.58 -31.04
N LEU A 143 2.94 -19.70 -29.76
CA LEU A 143 3.16 -20.97 -29.08
C LEU A 143 1.88 -21.35 -28.35
N VAL A 144 1.27 -22.50 -28.66
CA VAL A 144 -0.05 -22.90 -28.15
C VAL A 144 -0.04 -24.25 -27.44
N HIS A 145 -1.02 -24.41 -26.56
CA HIS A 145 -1.41 -25.71 -26.02
C HIS A 145 -2.93 -25.85 -26.12
N CYS A 146 -3.39 -26.89 -26.81
CA CYS A 146 -4.76 -27.04 -27.27
C CYS A 146 -5.33 -28.42 -26.90
N LYS A 147 -6.64 -28.51 -26.71
CA LYS A 147 -7.36 -29.78 -26.71
C LYS A 147 -7.38 -30.36 -28.12
N LYS A 148 -7.25 -31.67 -28.21
CA LYS A 148 -7.57 -32.47 -29.39
C LYS A 148 -8.95 -33.07 -29.18
N ASP A 149 -9.96 -32.55 -29.88
CA ASP A 149 -11.33 -33.04 -29.73
C ASP A 149 -11.48 -34.48 -30.27
N ARG A 150 -12.30 -35.31 -29.62
CA ARG A 150 -12.58 -36.70 -30.03
C ARG A 150 -13.41 -36.78 -31.32
N SER A 151 -14.07 -35.70 -31.73
CA SER A 151 -14.84 -35.64 -32.99
C SER A 151 -13.99 -35.50 -34.25
N LEU A 152 -12.66 -35.47 -34.13
CA LEU A 152 -11.71 -35.47 -35.24
C LEU A 152 -11.51 -36.89 -35.79
N ALA A 153 -12.62 -37.54 -36.13
CA ALA A 153 -12.63 -38.86 -36.74
C ALA A 153 -11.77 -38.85 -38.01
N GLU A 154 -10.82 -39.76 -38.04
CA GLU A 154 -9.84 -40.03 -39.08
C GLU A 154 -10.46 -39.98 -40.49
N TRP A 155 -10.12 -38.94 -41.26
CA TRP A 155 -10.17 -39.03 -42.71
C TRP A 155 -8.73 -39.17 -43.17
N LYS A 156 -8.40 -40.34 -43.73
CA LYS A 156 -7.16 -40.55 -44.47
C LYS A 156 -7.01 -39.39 -45.45
N ASP A 157 -5.90 -38.68 -45.33
CA ASP A 157 -5.36 -37.75 -46.32
C ASP A 157 -5.91 -36.31 -46.38
N LYS A 158 -6.39 -35.70 -45.28
CA LYS A 158 -6.71 -34.25 -45.29
C LYS A 158 -6.17 -33.46 -44.11
N ILE A 159 -5.45 -32.40 -44.47
CA ILE A 159 -4.89 -31.33 -43.64
C ILE A 159 -5.94 -30.83 -42.63
N TYR A 160 -5.61 -30.82 -41.34
CA TYR A 160 -6.39 -30.09 -40.34
C TYR A 160 -6.32 -28.60 -40.71
N SER A 161 -7.48 -27.93 -40.92
CA SER A 161 -7.43 -26.47 -41.05
C SER A 161 -6.94 -25.92 -39.71
N ALA A 162 -5.81 -25.21 -39.69
CA ALA A 162 -5.25 -24.58 -38.51
C ALA A 162 -6.31 -23.79 -37.72
N ASN A 163 -7.29 -23.20 -38.41
CA ASN A 163 -8.48 -22.54 -37.84
C ASN A 163 -9.22 -23.35 -36.77
N LEU A 164 -9.27 -24.68 -36.92
CA LEU A 164 -10.00 -25.58 -36.02
C LEU A 164 -9.17 -25.93 -34.78
N ILE A 165 -7.85 -26.05 -34.92
CA ILE A 165 -6.90 -26.23 -33.81
C ILE A 165 -6.83 -24.95 -32.97
N PHE A 166 -6.75 -23.81 -33.65
CA PHE A 166 -6.70 -22.49 -33.04
C PHE A 166 -8.09 -21.92 -32.71
N HIS A 167 -9.15 -22.72 -32.79
CA HIS A 167 -10.45 -22.25 -32.31
C HIS A 167 -10.34 -21.90 -30.80
N PRO A 168 -10.86 -20.75 -30.33
CA PRO A 168 -10.69 -20.30 -28.94
C PRO A 168 -11.17 -21.29 -27.87
N LYS A 169 -12.16 -22.13 -28.19
CA LYS A 169 -12.64 -23.20 -27.28
C LYS A 169 -11.66 -24.39 -27.16
N ASN A 170 -10.76 -24.54 -28.13
CA ASN A 170 -9.79 -25.63 -28.21
C ASN A 170 -8.44 -25.20 -27.64
N VAL A 171 -8.03 -23.94 -27.85
CA VAL A 171 -6.81 -23.40 -27.26
C VAL A 171 -6.99 -23.21 -25.77
N LEU A 172 -6.22 -23.97 -24.98
CA LEU A 172 -6.21 -23.84 -23.53
C LEU A 172 -5.37 -22.65 -23.11
N ARG A 173 -4.25 -22.43 -23.80
CA ARG A 173 -3.31 -21.34 -23.57
C ARG A 173 -2.45 -21.07 -24.80
N ALA A 174 -2.00 -19.83 -24.94
CA ALA A 174 -1.08 -19.41 -25.97
C ALA A 174 -0.13 -18.32 -25.47
N ALA A 175 1.05 -18.25 -26.07
CA ALA A 175 1.98 -17.14 -25.98
C ALA A 175 2.15 -16.54 -27.37
N ILE A 176 2.01 -15.22 -27.46
CA ILE A 176 2.00 -14.43 -28.69
C ILE A 176 3.23 -13.54 -28.65
N ILE A 177 4.16 -13.76 -29.58
CA ILE A 177 5.39 -12.98 -29.71
C ILE A 177 5.33 -12.30 -31.07
N LYS A 178 5.09 -10.98 -31.05
CA LYS A 178 4.80 -10.21 -32.26
C LYS A 178 5.74 -9.04 -32.41
N LYS A 179 6.12 -8.74 -33.65
CA LYS A 179 6.79 -7.50 -34.00
C LYS A 179 5.74 -6.42 -34.25
N ASP A 180 5.60 -5.50 -33.29
CA ASP A 180 4.83 -4.27 -33.45
C ASP A 180 5.85 -3.13 -33.67
N ASP A 181 5.86 -2.54 -34.87
CA ASP A 181 6.87 -1.57 -35.32
C ASP A 181 8.32 -2.12 -35.25
N GLU A 182 9.22 -1.42 -34.53
CA GLU A 182 10.60 -1.85 -34.28
C GLU A 182 10.76 -2.72 -33.03
N LYS A 183 9.68 -2.95 -32.27
CA LYS A 183 9.74 -3.65 -30.98
C LYS A 183 9.10 -5.03 -31.06
N THR A 184 9.72 -6.01 -30.40
CA THR A 184 9.09 -7.33 -30.21
C THR A 184 8.36 -7.34 -28.88
N MET A 185 7.06 -7.55 -28.95
CA MET A 185 6.17 -7.63 -27.80
C MET A 185 5.83 -9.08 -27.49
N PHE A 186 5.72 -9.37 -26.20
CA PHE A 186 5.20 -10.60 -25.65
C PHE A 186 3.81 -10.36 -25.05
N SER A 187 2.89 -11.27 -25.31
CA SER A 187 1.61 -11.35 -24.62
C SER A 187 1.17 -12.81 -24.50
N ALA A 188 0.23 -13.09 -23.62
CA ALA A 188 -0.25 -14.44 -23.41
C ALA A 188 -1.77 -14.50 -23.42
N PHE A 189 -2.32 -15.66 -23.71
CA PHE A 189 -3.74 -15.96 -23.66
C PHE A 189 -3.92 -17.25 -22.84
N GLU A 190 -4.96 -17.31 -22.01
CA GLU A 190 -5.47 -18.57 -21.47
C GLU A 190 -6.98 -18.59 -21.56
N TYR A 191 -7.56 -19.75 -21.91
CA TYR A 191 -9.02 -19.92 -21.94
C TYR A 191 -9.66 -19.66 -20.57
N SER A 192 -8.93 -20.03 -19.51
CA SER A 192 -9.29 -19.77 -18.11
C SER A 192 -9.27 -18.28 -17.74
N ARG A 193 -8.68 -17.43 -18.61
CA ARG A 193 -8.30 -16.04 -18.33
C ARG A 193 -7.40 -15.86 -17.11
N LYS A 194 -6.67 -16.91 -16.73
CA LYS A 194 -5.77 -16.96 -15.57
C LYS A 194 -4.44 -17.54 -15.99
N TRP A 195 -3.35 -17.04 -15.42
CA TRP A 195 -2.05 -17.70 -15.56
C TRP A 195 -2.07 -19.06 -14.87
N SER A 196 -1.77 -20.13 -15.62
CA SER A 196 -1.43 -21.41 -15.02
C SER A 196 0.02 -21.39 -14.55
N LYS A 197 0.30 -21.90 -13.35
CA LYS A 197 1.65 -21.81 -12.75
C LYS A 197 2.76 -22.35 -13.67
N GLY A 198 2.54 -23.45 -14.39
CA GLY A 198 3.51 -23.96 -15.36
C GLY A 198 3.72 -23.05 -16.58
N HIS A 199 2.68 -22.33 -17.03
CA HIS A 199 2.79 -21.37 -18.14
C HIS A 199 3.49 -20.08 -17.71
N ALA A 200 3.20 -19.58 -16.50
CA ALA A 200 3.88 -18.43 -15.91
C ALA A 200 5.36 -18.74 -15.63
N GLU A 201 5.65 -19.89 -15.00
CA GLU A 201 7.02 -20.34 -14.72
C GLU A 201 7.85 -20.54 -15.98
N PHE A 202 7.26 -21.03 -17.07
CA PHE A 202 7.93 -21.19 -18.36
C PHE A 202 8.46 -19.84 -18.89
N TRP A 203 7.64 -18.79 -18.77
CA TRP A 203 8.02 -17.43 -19.18
C TRP A 203 8.77 -16.65 -18.10
N GLY A 204 8.93 -17.22 -16.90
CA GLY A 204 9.52 -16.56 -15.74
C GLY A 204 8.75 -15.31 -15.33
N ILE A 205 7.43 -15.41 -15.39
CA ILE A 205 6.50 -14.43 -14.85
C ILE A 205 6.14 -14.93 -13.46
N GLU A 206 6.41 -14.13 -12.43
CA GLU A 206 6.01 -14.51 -11.07
C GLU A 206 4.48 -14.43 -10.96
N PRO A 207 3.81 -15.41 -10.34
CA PRO A 207 2.37 -15.37 -10.12
C PRO A 207 1.92 -14.13 -9.33
N GLU A 208 2.82 -13.50 -8.56
CA GLU A 208 2.60 -12.25 -7.84
C GLU A 208 2.73 -10.98 -8.72
N ASP A 209 3.32 -11.05 -9.93
CA ASP A 209 3.40 -9.92 -10.89
C ASP A 209 2.07 -9.69 -11.67
N VAL A 210 1.03 -10.41 -11.27
CA VAL A 210 -0.26 -10.49 -11.93
C VAL A 210 -1.24 -9.53 -11.25
N SER A 211 -1.58 -8.41 -11.92
CA SER A 211 -2.49 -7.39 -11.37
C SER A 211 -3.91 -7.90 -11.11
N TRP A 212 -4.64 -7.17 -10.25
CA TRP A 212 -6.09 -7.27 -9.97
C TRP A 212 -6.98 -7.63 -11.16
N ASP A 213 -6.59 -7.18 -12.34
CA ASP A 213 -7.27 -7.41 -13.62
C ASP A 213 -7.31 -8.90 -14.04
N SER A 214 -6.65 -9.78 -13.29
CA SER A 214 -6.54 -11.23 -13.55
C SER A 214 -7.32 -12.10 -12.57
N LEU A 215 -8.10 -11.49 -11.68
CA LEU A 215 -9.06 -12.22 -10.86
C LEU A 215 -10.14 -12.78 -11.77
N GLY A 216 -10.27 -14.09 -11.83
CA GLY A 216 -11.44 -14.66 -12.53
C GLY A 216 -12.74 -14.35 -11.78
N SER A 217 -13.84 -14.84 -12.34
CA SER A 217 -15.21 -14.69 -11.82
C SER A 217 -15.28 -14.69 -10.28
N ILE A 218 -15.74 -13.59 -9.70
CA ILE A 218 -15.99 -13.44 -8.27
C ILE A 218 -17.41 -13.94 -8.02
N SER A 219 -17.61 -14.81 -7.04
CA SER A 219 -18.96 -15.25 -6.66
C SER A 219 -19.25 -14.86 -5.21
N LEU A 220 -20.23 -13.98 -5.02
CA LEU A 220 -20.69 -13.58 -3.69
C LEU A 220 -21.71 -14.60 -3.19
N THR A 221 -21.48 -15.18 -2.02
CA THR A 221 -22.47 -16.01 -1.32
C THR A 221 -23.24 -15.13 -0.34
N ILE A 222 -24.55 -15.00 -0.55
CA ILE A 222 -25.40 -14.00 0.09
C ILE A 222 -26.52 -14.69 0.86
N GLN A 223 -26.69 -14.31 2.12
CA GLN A 223 -27.83 -14.66 2.95
C GLN A 223 -28.87 -13.53 2.89
N LEU A 224 -30.11 -13.87 2.58
CA LEU A 224 -31.23 -12.93 2.71
C LEU A 224 -32.02 -13.23 4.01
N PRO A 225 -32.61 -12.21 4.66
CA PRO A 225 -33.33 -12.40 5.93
C PRO A 225 -34.60 -13.26 5.83
N PHE A 226 -35.24 -13.29 4.67
CA PHE A 226 -36.54 -13.95 4.44
C PHE A 226 -36.45 -15.10 3.44
N PHE A 227 -35.24 -15.62 3.19
CA PHE A 227 -35.02 -16.71 2.25
C PHE A 227 -34.01 -17.70 2.85
N ASP A 228 -34.43 -18.93 3.02
CA ASP A 228 -33.70 -19.94 3.80
C ASP A 228 -32.47 -20.50 3.07
N TYR A 229 -32.26 -20.15 1.80
CA TYR A 229 -31.15 -20.63 0.99
C TYR A 229 -30.14 -19.53 0.68
N LEU A 230 -28.85 -19.88 0.70
CA LEU A 230 -27.79 -18.98 0.27
C LEU A 230 -27.87 -18.77 -1.25
N ILE A 231 -27.78 -17.51 -1.67
CA ILE A 231 -27.74 -17.11 -3.07
C ILE A 231 -26.29 -16.96 -3.49
N GLN A 232 -25.92 -17.54 -4.63
CA GLN A 232 -24.64 -17.24 -5.28
C GLN A 232 -24.86 -16.19 -6.38
N LEU A 233 -24.19 -15.06 -6.25
CA LEU A 233 -24.21 -13.98 -7.23
C LEU A 233 -22.83 -13.88 -7.89
N PRO A 234 -22.67 -14.39 -9.13
CA PRO A 234 -21.46 -14.18 -9.90
C PRO A 234 -21.40 -12.73 -10.37
N ILE A 235 -20.26 -12.07 -10.15
CA ILE A 235 -19.98 -10.71 -10.58
C ILE A 235 -18.57 -10.62 -11.16
N GLU A 236 -18.39 -9.67 -12.07
CA GLU A 236 -17.08 -9.28 -12.59
C GLU A 236 -16.38 -8.29 -11.65
N SER A 237 -15.06 -8.14 -11.79
CA SER A 237 -14.25 -7.23 -10.97
C SER A 237 -14.71 -5.77 -11.10
N GLU A 238 -15.07 -5.31 -12.30
CA GLU A 238 -15.58 -3.94 -12.50
C GLU A 238 -16.96 -3.74 -11.86
N GLN A 239 -17.79 -4.79 -11.80
CA GLN A 239 -19.09 -4.72 -11.14
C GLN A 239 -18.93 -4.66 -9.63
N LEU A 240 -18.04 -5.46 -9.05
CA LEU A 240 -17.71 -5.38 -7.62
C LEU A 240 -17.22 -3.98 -7.25
N GLU A 241 -16.36 -3.39 -8.08
CA GLU A 241 -15.89 -2.02 -7.90
C GLU A 241 -17.03 -1.01 -7.84
N LEU A 242 -17.92 -1.02 -8.83
CA LEU A 242 -19.06 -0.12 -8.90
C LEU A 242 -19.99 -0.32 -7.70
N MET A 243 -20.24 -1.57 -7.32
CA MET A 243 -21.11 -1.88 -6.17
C MET A 243 -20.53 -1.41 -4.84
N ILE A 244 -19.21 -1.47 -4.63
CA ILE A 244 -18.56 -0.91 -3.45
C ILE A 244 -18.61 0.63 -3.50
N LYS A 245 -18.26 1.22 -4.65
CA LYS A 245 -18.23 2.69 -4.85
C LYS A 245 -19.61 3.33 -4.64
N ASP A 246 -20.65 2.71 -5.18
CA ASP A 246 -22.04 3.17 -5.08
C ASP A 246 -22.70 2.78 -3.76
N LYS A 247 -21.92 2.24 -2.81
CA LYS A 247 -22.37 1.80 -1.47
C LYS A 247 -23.49 0.76 -1.52
N MET A 248 -23.56 -0.03 -2.60
CA MET A 248 -24.43 -1.20 -2.69
C MET A 248 -23.88 -2.37 -1.89
N ILE A 249 -22.55 -2.45 -1.72
CA ILE A 249 -21.86 -3.38 -0.83
C ILE A 249 -21.13 -2.56 0.25
N SER A 250 -21.35 -2.89 1.52
CA SER A 250 -20.67 -2.26 2.66
C SER A 250 -19.38 -3.02 3.03
N PRO A 251 -18.45 -2.39 3.80
CA PRO A 251 -17.28 -3.08 4.35
C PRO A 251 -17.61 -4.26 5.27
N THR A 252 -18.80 -4.24 5.90
CA THR A 252 -19.29 -5.30 6.80
C THR A 252 -19.96 -6.45 6.04
N GLY A 253 -20.09 -6.35 4.72
CA GLY A 253 -20.71 -7.37 3.88
C GLY A 253 -22.20 -7.19 3.66
N ASP A 254 -22.80 -6.07 4.05
CA ASP A 254 -24.20 -5.80 3.69
C ASP A 254 -24.30 -5.51 2.20
N ILE A 255 -25.27 -6.12 1.53
CA ILE A 255 -25.50 -5.95 0.09
C ILE A 255 -26.96 -5.56 -0.20
N ILE A 256 -27.13 -4.60 -1.10
CA ILE A 256 -28.44 -4.20 -1.64
C ILE A 256 -28.66 -4.90 -2.98
N ILE A 257 -29.75 -5.67 -3.10
CA ILE A 257 -30.14 -6.37 -4.33
C ILE A 257 -31.55 -5.92 -4.69
N GLY A 258 -31.66 -5.03 -5.69
CA GLY A 258 -32.93 -4.40 -6.05
C GLY A 258 -33.51 -3.59 -4.90
N ARG A 259 -34.64 -4.03 -4.34
CA ARG A 259 -35.28 -3.39 -3.17
C ARG A 259 -34.96 -4.09 -1.83
N GLY A 260 -34.26 -5.22 -1.86
CA GLY A 260 -33.95 -6.03 -0.69
C GLY A 260 -32.55 -5.78 -0.15
N LYS A 261 -32.34 -6.14 1.13
CA LYS A 261 -31.03 -6.18 1.79
C LYS A 261 -30.66 -7.62 2.14
N GLY A 262 -29.37 -7.94 2.02
CA GLY A 262 -28.78 -9.21 2.42
C GLY A 262 -27.40 -9.01 3.01
N THR A 263 -26.76 -10.11 3.39
CA THR A 263 -25.40 -10.13 3.91
C THR A 263 -24.56 -11.12 3.13
N ILE A 264 -23.42 -10.68 2.62
CA ILE A 264 -22.42 -11.51 1.97
C ILE A 264 -21.66 -12.24 3.06
N THR A 265 -21.79 -13.56 3.08
CA THR A 265 -21.13 -14.41 4.09
C THR A 265 -19.76 -14.87 3.60
N LYS A 266 -19.65 -15.19 2.30
CA LYS A 266 -18.42 -15.72 1.68
C LYS A 266 -18.26 -15.19 0.28
N VAL A 267 -17.01 -15.13 -0.17
CA VAL A 267 -16.65 -14.81 -1.54
C VAL A 267 -15.80 -15.95 -2.09
N GLU A 268 -16.20 -16.46 -3.25
CA GLU A 268 -15.37 -17.39 -4.00
C GLU A 268 -14.46 -16.59 -4.94
N VAL A 269 -13.15 -16.70 -4.71
CA VAL A 269 -12.11 -16.15 -5.57
C VAL A 269 -11.05 -17.23 -5.74
N PHE A 270 -10.49 -17.40 -6.94
CA PHE A 270 -9.53 -18.48 -7.23
C PHE A 270 -10.05 -19.91 -6.97
N ARG A 271 -11.37 -20.14 -7.00
CA ARG A 271 -12.01 -21.41 -6.56
C ARG A 271 -11.73 -21.76 -5.10
N LYS A 272 -11.40 -20.76 -4.29
CA LYS A 272 -11.32 -20.83 -2.85
C LYS A 272 -12.42 -19.96 -2.27
N TYR A 273 -13.08 -20.47 -1.25
CA TYR A 273 -14.02 -19.67 -0.47
C TYR A 273 -13.23 -18.93 0.62
N MET A 274 -13.44 -17.63 0.68
CA MET A 274 -12.97 -16.75 1.73
C MET A 274 -14.18 -16.15 2.44
N ASP A 275 -14.07 -15.91 3.74
CA ASP A 275 -15.07 -15.09 4.42
C ASP A 275 -15.02 -13.65 3.88
N PHE A 276 -16.17 -12.97 3.85
CA PHE A 276 -16.28 -11.67 3.18
C PHE A 276 -15.31 -10.63 3.73
N ALA A 277 -15.12 -10.54 5.06
CA ALA A 277 -14.17 -9.61 5.67
C ALA A 277 -12.74 -9.80 5.14
N ASN A 278 -12.24 -11.04 5.19
CA ASN A 278 -10.92 -11.41 4.67
C ASN A 278 -10.78 -11.10 3.17
N PHE A 279 -11.83 -11.34 2.39
CA PHE A 279 -11.85 -10.98 0.98
C PHE A 279 -11.83 -9.47 0.77
N TYR A 280 -12.63 -8.70 1.51
CA TYR A 280 -12.75 -7.26 1.38
C TYR A 280 -11.44 -6.57 1.77
N ASP A 281 -10.76 -7.03 2.82
CA ASP A 281 -9.46 -6.48 3.23
C ASP A 281 -8.35 -6.81 2.22
N PHE A 282 -8.32 -8.05 1.71
CA PHE A 282 -7.46 -8.40 0.59
C PHE A 282 -7.77 -7.54 -0.66
N TYR A 283 -9.06 -7.30 -0.92
CA TYR A 283 -9.54 -6.50 -2.04
C TYR A 283 -9.04 -5.06 -1.97
N ILE A 284 -9.27 -4.39 -0.84
CA ILE A 284 -8.84 -3.02 -0.60
C ILE A 284 -7.32 -2.90 -0.60
N THR A 285 -6.63 -3.81 0.11
CA THR A 285 -5.16 -3.77 0.26
C THR A 285 -4.45 -3.83 -1.09
N GLU A 286 -4.87 -4.74 -1.94
CA GLU A 286 -4.21 -4.96 -3.21
C GLU A 286 -4.75 -4.03 -4.32
N LYS A 287 -6.04 -3.66 -4.32
CA LYS A 287 -6.63 -2.80 -5.38
C LYS A 287 -6.20 -1.35 -5.22
N ASP A 288 -6.10 -0.88 -3.98
CA ASP A 288 -5.84 0.52 -3.70
C ASP A 288 -4.34 0.84 -3.63
N ARG A 289 -3.48 -0.07 -4.13
CA ARG A 289 -2.03 0.09 -4.25
C ARG A 289 -1.37 0.62 -2.98
N LEU A 290 -1.85 0.23 -1.81
CA LEU A 290 -1.25 0.61 -0.52
C LEU A 290 0.24 0.23 -0.47
N MET A 291 0.61 -0.87 -1.15
CA MET A 291 2.00 -1.25 -1.34
C MET A 291 2.80 -0.25 -2.19
N GLU A 292 2.25 0.35 -3.24
CA GLU A 292 2.91 1.44 -4.00
C GLU A 292 3.19 2.64 -3.08
N HIS A 293 2.23 3.04 -2.26
CA HIS A 293 2.41 4.12 -1.30
C HIS A 293 3.45 3.79 -0.23
N ARG A 294 3.50 2.54 0.23
CA ARG A 294 4.53 2.05 1.17
C ARG A 294 5.92 2.03 0.53
N GLU A 295 6.04 1.57 -0.71
CA GLU A 295 7.31 1.62 -1.45
C GLU A 295 7.74 3.08 -1.66
N LYS A 296 6.81 3.98 -1.99
CA LYS A 296 7.13 5.40 -2.09
C LYS A 296 7.59 5.98 -0.76
N PHE A 297 6.96 5.60 0.35
CA PHE A 297 7.42 6.01 1.68
C PHE A 297 8.84 5.52 1.97
N ARG A 298 9.18 4.28 1.61
CA ARG A 298 10.53 3.72 1.75
C ARG A 298 11.56 4.41 0.85
N GLU A 299 11.16 4.84 -0.35
CA GLU A 299 12.00 5.63 -1.25
C GLU A 299 12.32 7.00 -0.63
N LEU A 300 11.32 7.66 -0.03
CA LEU A 300 11.49 8.96 0.61
C LEU A 300 12.27 8.85 1.94
N ILE A 301 12.07 7.75 2.68
CA ILE A 301 12.67 7.47 3.99
C ILE A 301 13.44 6.14 3.93
N PRO A 302 14.63 6.11 3.30
CA PRO A 302 15.39 4.87 3.15
C PRO A 302 15.86 4.35 4.51
N HIS A 303 15.46 3.12 4.84
CA HIS A 303 15.95 2.40 6.02
C HIS A 303 17.17 1.53 5.63
N GLY A 304 18.38 1.86 6.12
CA GLY A 304 19.58 1.03 5.93
C GLY A 304 20.91 1.73 6.23
N GLU A 305 21.97 0.94 6.44
CA GLU A 305 23.37 1.35 6.77
C GLU A 305 24.08 2.19 5.67
N HIS A 306 23.40 2.44 4.56
CA HIS A 306 23.88 3.29 3.47
C HIS A 306 22.97 4.50 3.31
N GLN A 307 22.96 5.36 4.32
CA GLN A 307 22.51 6.74 4.11
C GLN A 307 23.62 7.48 3.37
N PRO A 308 23.38 8.03 2.17
CA PRO A 308 24.25 9.09 1.67
C PRO A 308 24.00 10.28 2.60
N ILE A 309 24.93 10.50 3.54
CA ILE A 309 24.97 11.66 4.43
C ILE A 309 25.21 12.97 3.63
N ASP A 310 25.49 12.88 2.33
CA ASP A 310 26.11 13.98 1.57
C ASP A 310 25.19 14.74 0.59
N SER A 311 23.91 14.94 0.86
CA SER A 311 23.11 15.83 -0.03
C SER A 311 21.99 16.61 0.65
N PHE A 312 22.21 17.12 1.86
CA PHE A 312 21.30 18.12 2.41
C PHE A 312 22.07 19.33 2.92
N ASP A 313 21.74 20.45 2.31
CA ASP A 313 22.30 21.75 2.59
C ASP A 313 22.00 22.13 4.06
N PRO A 314 23.02 22.30 4.91
CA PRO A 314 22.86 22.79 6.28
C PRO A 314 22.15 24.15 6.35
N GLU A 315 22.03 24.87 5.23
CA GLU A 315 21.36 26.18 5.14
C GLU A 315 19.83 26.11 4.99
N LEU A 316 19.22 24.94 4.83
CA LEU A 316 17.75 24.81 4.84
C LEU A 316 17.18 25.19 6.21
N LYS A 317 16.58 26.40 6.29
CA LYS A 317 15.91 26.93 7.49
C LYS A 317 14.84 25.99 8.05
N ASP A 318 14.21 25.20 7.18
CA ASP A 318 13.16 24.24 7.54
C ASP A 318 13.80 22.85 7.69
N LYS A 319 13.68 22.22 8.87
CA LYS A 319 14.23 20.89 9.17
C LYS A 319 13.57 19.75 8.37
N TYR A 320 12.63 20.10 7.49
CA TYR A 320 11.77 19.19 6.75
C TYR A 320 12.09 19.27 5.26
N ARG A 321 12.18 18.10 4.63
CA ARG A 321 12.39 18.00 3.18
C ARG A 321 11.06 17.92 2.43
N TYR A 322 10.04 17.36 3.06
CA TYR A 322 8.76 17.09 2.43
C TYR A 322 7.57 17.60 3.26
N ILE A 323 6.46 17.86 2.57
CA ILE A 323 5.16 18.19 3.15
C ILE A 323 4.14 17.11 2.74
N ASP A 324 3.47 16.55 3.74
CA ASP A 324 2.38 15.59 3.63
C ASP A 324 1.03 16.33 3.70
N ASP A 325 0.47 16.67 2.55
CA ASP A 325 -0.86 17.28 2.45
C ASP A 325 -1.95 16.21 2.38
N VAL A 326 -3.24 16.53 2.40
CA VAL A 326 -4.32 15.51 2.41
C VAL A 326 -4.18 14.49 1.27
N ASP A 327 -3.96 14.97 0.06
CA ASP A 327 -4.03 14.17 -1.17
C ASP A 327 -2.67 13.97 -1.86
N LYS A 328 -1.63 14.69 -1.43
CA LYS A 328 -0.34 14.78 -2.15
C LYS A 328 0.84 14.92 -1.22
N ILE A 329 2.01 14.49 -1.70
CA ILE A 329 3.30 14.79 -1.09
C ILE A 329 4.02 15.85 -1.93
N PHE A 330 4.60 16.83 -1.26
CA PHE A 330 5.40 17.88 -1.87
C PHE A 330 6.84 17.83 -1.36
N GLU A 331 7.80 18.07 -2.24
CA GLU A 331 9.19 18.42 -1.89
C GLU A 331 9.30 19.94 -1.73
N ILE A 332 9.97 20.37 -0.66
CA ILE A 332 10.22 21.78 -0.40
C ILE A 332 11.46 22.19 -1.19
N THR A 333 11.31 23.11 -2.15
CA THR A 333 12.42 23.67 -2.92
C THR A 333 12.50 25.19 -2.74
N PRO A 334 13.64 25.84 -3.07
CA PRO A 334 13.75 27.30 -3.02
C PRO A 334 12.71 28.05 -3.87
N GLU A 335 12.23 27.43 -4.95
CA GLU A 335 11.23 27.96 -5.88
C GLU A 335 9.79 27.71 -5.43
N GLY A 336 9.59 26.92 -4.37
CA GLY A 336 8.28 26.57 -3.80
C GLY A 336 8.08 25.06 -3.62
N ASN A 337 6.86 24.68 -3.27
CA ASN A 337 6.52 23.27 -3.03
C ASN A 337 6.24 22.55 -4.35
N LYS A 338 7.07 21.55 -4.69
CA LYS A 338 6.89 20.72 -5.89
C LYS A 338 6.16 19.43 -5.55
N SER A 339 5.05 19.13 -6.22
CA SER A 339 4.32 17.87 -6.04
C SER A 339 5.16 16.69 -6.54
N ILE A 340 5.36 15.67 -5.71
CA ILE A 340 6.18 14.48 -6.04
C ILE A 340 5.43 13.16 -5.94
N HIS A 341 4.27 13.13 -5.28
CA HIS A 341 3.43 11.94 -5.17
C HIS A 341 1.95 12.30 -5.02
N ASP A 342 1.07 11.56 -5.67
CA ASP A 342 -0.38 11.61 -5.44
C ASP A 342 -0.75 10.42 -4.54
N LYS A 343 -1.51 10.68 -3.48
CA LYS A 343 -1.91 9.69 -2.49
C LYS A 343 -3.41 9.73 -2.21
N ARG A 344 -4.20 10.19 -3.18
CA ARG A 344 -5.67 10.09 -3.14
C ARG A 344 -6.09 8.63 -3.09
N HIS A 345 -7.01 8.33 -2.17
CA HIS A 345 -7.49 6.99 -1.94
C HIS A 345 -8.99 7.01 -1.66
N ILE A 346 -9.72 5.99 -2.10
CA ILE A 346 -11.19 5.97 -2.08
C ILE A 346 -11.77 5.89 -0.66
N ARG A 347 -11.06 5.17 0.22
CA ARG A 347 -11.42 4.98 1.64
C ARG A 347 -10.61 5.86 2.61
N TYR A 348 -9.30 5.68 2.64
CA TYR A 348 -8.43 6.32 3.63
C TYR A 348 -7.90 7.69 3.20
N THR A 349 -7.56 8.53 4.17
CA THR A 349 -6.53 9.55 3.97
C THR A 349 -5.17 8.93 4.26
N LEU A 350 -4.36 8.73 3.23
CA LEU A 350 -3.03 8.12 3.37
C LEU A 350 -2.09 9.08 4.10
N CYS A 351 -1.21 8.62 4.98
CA CYS A 351 -0.31 9.44 5.79
C CYS A 351 1.16 9.06 5.60
N PHE A 352 2.02 10.07 5.45
CA PHE A 352 3.47 9.95 5.27
C PHE A 352 4.26 10.74 6.32
N SER A 353 3.58 11.52 7.16
CA SER A 353 4.20 12.40 8.16
C SER A 353 5.14 11.64 9.09
N THR A 354 6.40 12.07 9.17
CA THR A 354 7.41 11.45 10.02
C THR A 354 8.52 12.43 10.41
N LYS A 355 9.07 12.24 11.60
CA LYS A 355 10.26 12.97 12.07
C LYS A 355 11.56 12.21 11.78
N ALA A 356 11.49 11.03 11.17
CA ALA A 356 12.64 10.30 10.65
C ALA A 356 13.26 11.07 9.48
N TYR A 357 14.58 11.08 9.38
CA TYR A 357 15.27 11.82 8.32
C TYR A 357 15.19 11.06 6.98
N PRO A 358 14.94 11.72 5.83
CA PRO A 358 14.64 13.15 5.63
C PRO A 358 13.17 13.51 5.95
N ARG A 359 12.97 14.35 6.98
CA ARG A 359 11.67 14.54 7.66
C ARG A 359 10.52 14.97 6.74
N ILE A 360 9.32 14.51 7.07
CA ILE A 360 8.06 14.82 6.37
C ILE A 360 7.09 15.46 7.38
N LYS A 361 6.75 16.75 7.19
CA LYS A 361 5.75 17.43 8.05
C LYS A 361 4.35 17.37 7.44
N PRO A 362 3.28 17.25 8.25
CA PRO A 362 1.92 17.41 7.73
C PRO A 362 1.68 18.85 7.27
N SER A 363 0.77 19.02 6.31
CA SER A 363 0.25 20.35 5.97
C SER A 363 -0.66 20.89 7.10
N LYS A 364 -0.81 22.21 7.19
CA LYS A 364 -1.75 22.85 8.14
C LYS A 364 -3.18 22.32 7.99
N THR A 365 -3.61 22.07 6.75
CA THR A 365 -4.93 21.51 6.47
C THR A 365 -5.04 20.09 7.00
N PHE A 366 -4.02 19.27 6.78
CA PHE A 366 -4.06 17.87 7.20
C PHE A 366 -3.99 17.74 8.73
N ILE A 367 -3.12 18.51 9.40
CA ILE A 367 -3.00 18.47 10.86
C ILE A 367 -4.28 18.96 11.55
N ASN A 368 -4.96 19.97 10.98
CA ASN A 368 -6.26 20.41 11.47
C ASN A 368 -7.32 19.31 11.37
N LYS A 369 -7.36 18.54 10.27
CA LYS A 369 -8.29 17.40 10.15
C LYS A 369 -8.02 16.33 11.22
N LEU A 370 -6.74 16.03 11.51
CA LEU A 370 -6.37 15.09 12.57
C LEU A 370 -6.83 15.59 13.95
N TYR A 371 -6.59 16.86 14.26
CA TYR A 371 -7.06 17.49 15.51
C TYR A 371 -8.59 17.43 15.64
N GLN A 372 -9.32 17.83 14.60
CA GLN A 372 -10.78 17.79 14.58
C GLN A 372 -11.31 16.36 14.74
N ALA A 373 -10.60 15.37 14.20
CA ALA A 373 -11.01 13.98 14.33
C ALA A 373 -10.90 13.47 15.76
N ILE A 374 -9.87 13.90 16.50
CA ILE A 374 -9.67 13.47 17.88
C ILE A 374 -10.59 14.25 18.84
N PHE A 375 -10.69 15.57 18.69
CA PHE A 375 -11.31 16.45 19.70
C PHE A 375 -12.62 17.13 19.28
N GLN A 376 -13.09 16.94 18.04
CA GLN A 376 -14.30 17.61 17.52
C GLN A 376 -15.25 16.66 16.77
N ASN A 377 -15.17 15.35 17.03
CA ASN A 377 -16.07 14.34 16.47
C ASN A 377 -16.13 14.31 14.93
N TYR A 378 -15.07 14.77 14.26
CA TYR A 378 -14.96 14.71 12.80
C TYR A 378 -14.49 13.31 12.37
N ARG A 379 -15.32 12.57 11.64
CA ARG A 379 -14.90 11.22 11.20
C ARG A 379 -13.77 11.31 10.19
N LEU A 380 -12.65 10.64 10.49
CA LEU A 380 -11.50 10.54 9.61
C LEU A 380 -10.90 9.14 9.70
N GLU A 381 -10.78 8.48 8.55
CA GLU A 381 -10.09 7.19 8.41
C GLU A 381 -8.70 7.44 7.83
N ILE A 382 -7.65 7.04 8.52
CA ILE A 382 -6.27 7.19 8.06
C ILE A 382 -5.54 5.85 7.93
N TRP A 383 -4.56 5.83 7.04
CA TRP A 383 -3.61 4.74 6.90
C TRP A 383 -2.20 5.30 6.68
N HIS A 384 -1.27 4.96 7.56
CA HIS A 384 0.11 5.42 7.51
C HIS A 384 0.98 4.49 6.67
N ALA A 385 1.67 5.03 5.66
CA ALA A 385 2.46 4.25 4.69
C ALA A 385 3.65 3.52 5.32
N GLY A 386 4.27 4.12 6.33
CA GLY A 386 5.37 3.54 7.10
C GLY A 386 5.01 2.48 8.14
N GLU A 387 3.74 2.08 8.27
CA GLU A 387 3.28 1.18 9.34
C GLU A 387 2.53 -0.02 8.77
N GLU A 388 2.54 -1.17 9.48
CA GLU A 388 1.80 -2.37 9.06
C GLU A 388 0.28 -2.14 9.04
N THR A 389 -0.43 -2.79 8.12
CA THR A 389 -1.90 -2.67 7.98
C THR A 389 -2.62 -3.51 9.04
N SER A 390 -3.75 -3.01 9.55
CA SER A 390 -4.65 -3.73 10.47
C SER A 390 -6.07 -3.79 9.88
N ASP A 391 -6.75 -4.91 10.10
CA ASP A 391 -8.15 -5.13 9.66
C ASP A 391 -9.13 -4.37 10.57
N GLU A 392 -8.79 -4.24 11.86
CA GLU A 392 -9.54 -3.44 12.82
C GLU A 392 -8.83 -2.10 13.06
N PRO A 393 -9.55 -0.96 13.01
CA PRO A 393 -8.96 0.34 13.25
C PRO A 393 -8.73 0.56 14.74
N ALA A 394 -7.60 1.18 15.06
CA ALA A 394 -7.43 1.77 16.37
C ALA A 394 -8.14 3.13 16.43
N ILE A 395 -9.02 3.30 17.41
CA ILE A 395 -9.90 4.48 17.52
C ILE A 395 -9.35 5.48 18.54
N PHE A 396 -9.26 6.76 18.16
CA PHE A 396 -8.91 7.89 19.02
C PHE A 396 -9.92 9.03 18.80
N GLY A 397 -10.93 9.14 19.67
CA GLY A 397 -12.08 9.99 19.38
C GLY A 397 -12.82 9.47 18.15
N SER A 398 -12.94 10.29 17.10
CA SER A 398 -13.47 9.91 15.77
C SER A 398 -12.39 9.61 14.72
N LEU A 399 -11.11 9.60 15.12
CA LEU A 399 -10.02 9.17 14.26
C LEU A 399 -9.91 7.64 14.26
N GLU A 400 -10.02 7.03 13.09
CA GLU A 400 -9.83 5.60 12.85
C GLU A 400 -8.50 5.36 12.13
N ILE A 401 -7.56 4.66 12.76
CA ILE A 401 -6.24 4.35 12.18
C ILE A 401 -6.18 2.88 11.77
N PHE A 402 -6.09 2.60 10.47
CA PHE A 402 -6.06 1.25 9.88
C PHE A 402 -4.64 0.65 9.81
N ASN A 403 -3.84 0.89 10.84
CA ASN A 403 -2.52 0.29 11.00
C ASN A 403 -2.45 -0.51 12.30
N LYS A 404 -1.56 -1.51 12.37
CA LYS A 404 -1.31 -2.23 13.62
C LYS A 404 -0.66 -1.28 14.61
N ILE A 405 -1.37 -0.99 15.69
CA ILE A 405 -0.85 -0.18 16.78
C ILE A 405 -0.45 -1.08 17.95
N ASP A 406 0.83 -1.07 18.30
CA ASP A 406 1.33 -1.68 19.53
C ASP A 406 1.10 -0.71 20.69
N VAL A 407 0.00 -0.94 21.41
CA VAL A 407 -0.47 -0.14 22.54
C VAL A 407 -0.95 -1.03 23.69
N ASN A 408 -0.74 -0.58 24.93
CA ASN A 408 -1.22 -1.26 26.13
C ASN A 408 -2.76 -1.12 26.27
N ILE A 409 -3.48 -2.22 26.54
CA ILE A 409 -4.94 -2.22 26.78
C ILE A 409 -5.36 -1.20 27.84
N LYS A 410 -4.59 -1.02 28.91
CA LYS A 410 -4.89 -0.02 29.95
C LYS A 410 -4.88 1.42 29.42
N LEU A 411 -4.07 1.70 28.39
CA LEU A 411 -4.09 3.02 27.73
C LEU A 411 -5.39 3.21 26.94
N ILE A 412 -5.92 2.15 26.33
CA ILE A 412 -7.15 2.20 25.53
C ILE A 412 -8.36 2.58 26.39
N GLU A 413 -8.46 2.03 27.60
CA GLU A 413 -9.55 2.37 28.52
C GLU A 413 -9.38 3.79 29.06
N PHE A 414 -8.17 4.13 29.53
CA PHE A 414 -7.90 5.44 30.12
C PHE A 414 -8.06 6.60 29.14
N ARG A 415 -7.65 6.45 27.87
CA ARG A 415 -7.76 7.52 26.87
C ARG A 415 -9.22 7.89 26.58
N ASN A 416 -10.15 6.93 26.58
CA ASN A 416 -11.55 7.21 26.27
C ASN A 416 -12.21 8.01 27.40
N SER A 417 -11.92 7.64 28.65
CA SER A 417 -12.32 8.42 29.81
C SER A 417 -11.75 9.84 29.78
N LEU A 418 -10.48 10.00 29.36
CA LEU A 418 -9.84 11.30 29.26
C LEU A 418 -10.46 12.22 28.20
N LEU A 419 -10.96 11.69 27.07
CA LEU A 419 -11.68 12.50 26.08
C LEU A 419 -12.99 13.05 26.66
N ASN A 420 -13.75 12.23 27.40
CA ASN A 420 -14.96 12.73 28.08
C ASN A 420 -14.62 13.84 29.09
N ILE A 421 -13.52 13.68 29.82
CA ILE A 421 -13.02 14.70 30.76
C ILE A 421 -12.63 16.00 30.04
N ILE A 422 -12.06 15.90 28.83
CA ILE A 422 -11.73 17.07 28.00
C ILE A 422 -13.00 17.78 27.53
N ASP A 423 -14.03 17.03 27.14
CA ASP A 423 -15.32 17.57 26.67
C ASP A 423 -16.12 18.22 27.82
N ASP A 424 -16.00 17.70 29.04
CA ASP A 424 -16.64 18.24 30.25
C ASP A 424 -15.88 19.43 30.88
N ALA A 425 -14.67 19.73 30.41
CA ALA A 425 -13.86 20.83 30.93
C ALA A 425 -14.57 22.18 30.73
N LYS A 426 -14.63 22.99 31.79
CA LYS A 426 -15.45 24.21 31.80
C LYS A 426 -14.79 25.39 31.11
N SER A 427 -13.47 25.49 31.21
CA SER A 427 -12.71 26.60 30.66
C SER A 427 -11.85 26.16 29.48
N LYS A 428 -11.69 27.06 28.50
CA LYS A 428 -10.84 26.80 27.34
C LYS A 428 -9.40 26.50 27.76
N LYS A 429 -8.85 27.23 28.75
CA LYS A 429 -7.51 26.99 29.31
C LYS A 429 -7.35 25.55 29.81
N THR A 430 -8.31 25.02 30.57
CA THR A 430 -8.30 23.62 31.01
C THR A 430 -8.41 22.65 29.83
N THR A 431 -9.30 22.91 28.88
CA THR A 431 -9.45 22.07 27.68
C THR A 431 -8.11 21.94 26.95
N VAL A 432 -7.39 23.04 26.67
CA VAL A 432 -6.13 22.98 25.92
C VAL A 432 -5.01 22.28 26.73
N LEU A 433 -4.97 22.47 28.06
CA LEU A 433 -4.04 21.74 28.93
C LEU A 433 -4.29 20.22 28.88
N LEU A 434 -5.56 19.80 28.94
CA LEU A 434 -5.92 18.39 28.91
C LEU A 434 -5.73 17.78 27.52
N GLN A 435 -5.94 18.55 26.43
CA GLN A 435 -5.58 18.13 25.07
C GLN A 435 -4.07 17.91 24.94
N ASN A 436 -3.25 18.82 25.50
CA ASN A 436 -1.78 18.66 25.55
C ASN A 436 -1.37 17.40 26.32
N TYR A 437 -2.03 17.17 27.45
CA TYR A 437 -1.85 15.98 28.27
C TYR A 437 -2.20 14.70 27.49
N TYR A 438 -3.34 14.67 26.80
CA TYR A 438 -3.81 13.56 25.97
C TYR A 438 -2.80 13.20 24.87
N CYS A 439 -2.37 14.18 24.06
CA CYS A 439 -1.39 13.94 23.00
C CYS A 439 -0.06 13.47 23.57
N SER A 440 0.41 14.06 24.68
CA SER A 440 1.68 13.66 25.30
C SER A 440 1.65 12.24 25.88
N LEU A 441 0.50 11.84 26.45
CA LEU A 441 0.29 10.48 26.92
C LEU A 441 0.36 9.48 25.77
N LEU A 442 -0.29 9.77 24.64
CA LEU A 442 -0.29 8.89 23.46
C LEU A 442 1.11 8.80 22.82
N SER A 443 1.77 9.94 22.60
CA SER A 443 3.13 9.99 22.05
C SER A 443 4.13 9.15 22.85
N ARG A 444 3.95 9.07 24.18
CA ARG A 444 4.82 8.31 25.08
C ARG A 444 4.54 6.81 25.10
N ASN A 445 3.28 6.41 24.94
CA ASN A 445 2.86 5.02 25.15
C ASN A 445 2.61 4.22 23.86
N ILE A 446 2.55 4.88 22.70
CA ILE A 446 2.47 4.22 21.39
C ILE A 446 3.89 3.89 20.91
N LYS A 447 4.15 2.61 20.61
CA LYS A 447 5.50 2.19 20.15
C LYS A 447 5.76 2.49 18.68
N ASN A 448 4.72 2.48 17.84
CA ASN A 448 4.83 2.80 16.42
C ASN A 448 5.36 4.22 16.23
N TYR A 449 6.55 4.35 15.65
CA TYR A 449 7.27 5.62 15.58
C TYR A 449 6.51 6.65 14.74
N ASN A 450 5.94 6.27 13.59
CA ASN A 450 5.28 7.25 12.75
C ASN A 450 3.92 7.67 13.31
N ILE A 451 3.19 6.72 13.92
CA ILE A 451 1.90 7.02 14.57
C ILE A 451 2.08 7.95 15.76
N LYS A 452 3.04 7.69 16.65
CA LYS A 452 3.25 8.55 17.83
C LYS A 452 3.59 9.99 17.42
N VAL A 453 4.32 10.15 16.32
CA VAL A 453 4.73 11.46 15.80
C VAL A 453 3.54 12.29 15.30
N LEU A 454 2.43 11.68 14.88
CA LEU A 454 1.21 12.41 14.53
C LEU A 454 0.70 13.25 15.71
N PHE A 455 0.69 12.68 16.92
CA PHE A 455 0.27 13.39 18.13
C PHE A 455 1.27 14.49 18.52
N ASP A 456 2.57 14.29 18.27
CA ASP A 456 3.56 15.35 18.45
C ASP A 456 3.33 16.53 17.50
N PHE A 457 2.98 16.28 16.23
CA PHE A 457 2.64 17.34 15.28
C PHE A 457 1.38 18.11 15.70
N ILE A 458 0.33 17.41 16.17
CA ILE A 458 -0.89 18.08 16.65
C ILE A 458 -0.55 19.01 17.83
N LYS A 459 0.31 18.52 18.72
CA LYS A 459 0.77 19.28 19.87
C LYS A 459 1.56 20.52 19.46
N GLU A 460 2.56 20.36 18.60
CA GLU A 460 3.46 21.43 18.17
C GLU A 460 2.75 22.49 17.30
N ASP A 461 1.86 22.07 16.40
CA ASP A 461 1.28 22.96 15.38
C ASP A 461 -0.08 23.56 15.78
N ILE A 462 -0.78 22.97 16.75
CA ILE A 462 -2.13 23.41 17.16
C ILE A 462 -2.18 23.70 18.66
N ILE A 463 -1.94 22.68 19.50
CA ILE A 463 -2.27 22.76 20.94
C ILE A 463 -1.33 23.73 21.67
N ILE A 464 -0.02 23.68 21.43
CA ILE A 464 0.94 24.58 22.09
C ILE A 464 0.67 26.04 21.69
N PRO A 465 0.53 26.39 20.39
CA PRO A 465 0.16 27.74 19.98
C PRO A 465 -1.17 28.22 20.59
N GLU A 466 -2.18 27.34 20.67
CA GLU A 466 -3.46 27.67 21.28
C GLU A 466 -3.33 27.89 22.79
N MET A 467 -2.53 27.08 23.48
CA MET A 467 -2.23 27.24 24.90
C MET A 467 -1.50 28.56 25.17
N GLU A 468 -0.49 28.91 24.36
CA GLU A 468 0.21 30.20 24.43
C GLU A 468 -0.75 31.37 24.26
N PHE A 469 -1.67 31.28 23.29
CA PHE A 469 -2.70 32.30 23.06
C PHE A 469 -3.67 32.44 24.24
N GLU A 470 -4.23 31.33 24.72
CA GLU A 470 -5.23 31.32 25.79
C GLU A 470 -4.66 31.82 27.13
N PHE A 471 -3.41 31.47 27.44
CA PHE A 471 -2.74 31.95 28.63
C PHE A 471 -2.20 33.37 28.46
N GLY A 472 -1.77 33.78 27.26
CA GLY A 472 -1.29 35.14 26.99
C GLY A 472 -2.35 36.24 27.10
N ASN A 473 -3.65 35.88 27.09
CA ASN A 473 -4.74 36.81 27.31
C ASN A 473 -4.99 37.01 28.82
N ASN A 474 -4.97 38.27 29.29
CA ASN A 474 -5.25 38.63 30.68
C ASN A 474 -6.58 38.05 31.16
N GLY A 475 -6.55 37.22 32.20
CA GLY A 475 -7.73 36.60 32.79
C GLY A 475 -7.39 35.60 33.89
N VAL A 476 -8.37 35.31 34.74
CA VAL A 476 -8.28 34.31 35.82
C VAL A 476 -8.34 32.90 35.22
N CYS A 477 -7.69 31.93 35.85
CA CYS A 477 -7.87 30.50 35.55
C CYS A 477 -8.96 29.93 36.46
N ASP A 478 -10.02 29.37 35.87
CA ASP A 478 -11.08 28.75 36.64
C ASP A 478 -10.54 27.51 37.36
N LYS A 479 -10.77 27.44 38.67
CA LYS A 479 -10.33 26.30 39.47
C LYS A 479 -11.19 25.08 39.13
N GLU A 480 -10.56 24.08 38.57
CA GLU A 480 -11.18 22.79 38.24
C GLU A 480 -10.53 21.69 39.07
N GLU A 481 -11.32 20.70 39.50
CA GLU A 481 -10.84 19.59 40.35
C GLU A 481 -9.78 18.73 39.66
N LEU A 482 -9.54 18.89 38.37
CA LEU A 482 -8.56 18.12 37.61
C LEU A 482 -7.18 18.76 37.63
N LEU A 483 -7.11 20.02 38.04
CA LEU A 483 -5.92 20.85 38.10
C LEU A 483 -5.58 21.21 39.55
N GLU A 484 -4.30 21.36 39.84
CA GLU A 484 -3.83 21.93 41.10
C GLU A 484 -3.13 23.25 40.82
N PHE A 485 -3.51 24.31 41.54
CA PHE A 485 -2.85 25.61 41.44
C PHE A 485 -1.84 25.76 42.58
N LYS A 486 -0.65 26.26 42.24
CA LYS A 486 0.41 26.56 43.20
C LYS A 486 0.99 27.93 42.92
N SER A 487 1.33 28.65 43.99
CA SER A 487 1.92 29.97 43.86
C SER A 487 3.31 29.86 43.21
N SER A 488 3.74 30.91 42.52
CA SER A 488 5.14 31.05 42.10
C SER A 488 6.10 31.06 43.29
N ASP A 489 5.59 31.39 44.49
CA ASP A 489 6.36 31.36 45.73
C ASP A 489 6.82 29.95 46.12
N ASP A 490 6.09 28.91 45.71
CA ASP A 490 6.40 27.50 45.98
C ASP A 490 7.55 26.97 45.10
N VAL A 491 7.88 27.67 44.02
CA VAL A 491 8.99 27.28 43.14
C VAL A 491 10.30 27.81 43.75
N GLY A 492 11.11 26.88 44.28
CA GLY A 492 12.40 27.22 44.86
C GLY A 492 13.44 27.62 43.81
N THR A 493 14.35 28.54 44.15
CA THR A 493 15.46 28.99 43.29
C THR A 493 16.52 27.92 43.01
N LYS A 494 16.45 26.77 43.71
CA LYS A 494 17.32 25.60 43.50
C LYS A 494 16.47 24.44 42.96
N PRO A 495 16.51 24.14 41.64
CA PRO A 495 15.66 23.15 41.01
C PRO A 495 15.66 21.78 41.70
N GLY A 496 16.82 21.26 42.10
CA GLY A 496 16.90 19.94 42.75
C GLY A 496 16.34 19.89 44.18
N ARG A 497 16.25 21.04 44.89
CA ARG A 497 15.51 21.11 46.17
C ARG A 497 14.02 21.21 45.93
N PHE A 498 13.61 22.07 45.00
CA PHE A 498 12.21 22.17 44.59
C PHE A 498 11.63 20.80 44.19
N VAL A 499 12.36 20.02 43.40
CA VAL A 499 11.95 18.66 43.00
C VAL A 499 11.71 17.76 44.22
N ARG A 500 12.70 17.63 45.12
CA ARG A 500 12.67 16.67 46.22
C ARG A 500 11.77 17.10 47.38
N ASP A 501 11.77 18.38 47.71
CA ASP A 501 11.14 18.90 48.92
C ASP A 501 9.70 19.37 48.66
N THR A 502 9.36 19.69 47.41
CA THR A 502 8.06 20.29 47.05
C THR A 502 7.32 19.50 45.99
N LEU A 503 7.90 19.32 44.81
CA LEU A 503 7.19 18.77 43.65
C LEU A 503 6.81 17.30 43.84
N VAL A 504 7.80 16.43 44.11
CA VAL A 504 7.59 14.98 44.28
C VAL A 504 6.64 14.69 45.46
N PRO A 505 6.80 15.30 46.65
CA PRO A 505 5.83 15.16 47.73
C PRO A 505 4.41 15.60 47.35
N THR A 506 4.27 16.64 46.53
CA THR A 506 2.96 17.11 46.06
C THR A 506 2.33 16.11 45.09
N ILE A 507 3.10 15.57 44.14
CA ILE A 507 2.63 14.54 43.20
C ILE A 507 2.13 13.30 43.95
N ARG A 508 2.88 12.81 44.94
CA ARG A 508 2.50 11.64 45.75
C ARG A 508 1.20 11.83 46.53
N LYS A 509 0.81 13.07 46.87
CA LYS A 509 -0.49 13.35 47.51
C LYS A 509 -1.68 13.15 46.58
N TYR A 510 -1.47 13.27 45.27
CA TYR A 510 -2.52 13.11 44.28
C TYR A 510 -2.64 11.69 43.74
N GLN A 511 -1.93 10.75 44.35
CA GLN A 511 -2.13 9.31 44.15
C GLN A 511 -3.07 8.77 45.22
N GLU A 512 -4.25 8.30 44.81
CA GLU A 512 -5.18 7.61 45.70
C GLU A 512 -5.50 6.24 45.11
N ASN A 513 -5.27 5.17 45.88
CA ASN A 513 -5.51 3.78 45.46
C ASN A 513 -4.86 3.34 44.14
N GLY A 514 -3.79 4.04 43.71
CA GLY A 514 -3.09 3.78 42.44
C GLY A 514 -3.58 4.62 41.26
N ASP A 515 -4.63 5.43 41.44
CA ASP A 515 -5.16 6.35 40.44
C ASP A 515 -4.75 7.80 40.71
N LEU A 516 -4.68 8.59 39.63
CA LEU A 516 -4.39 10.01 39.68
C LEU A 516 -5.69 10.81 39.92
N THR A 517 -5.70 11.59 41.00
CA THR A 517 -6.82 12.51 41.32
C THR A 517 -6.69 13.87 40.65
N ARG A 518 -5.50 14.20 40.13
CA ARG A 518 -5.17 15.42 39.39
C ARG A 518 -4.31 15.04 38.19
N PHE A 519 -4.43 15.79 37.09
CA PHE A 519 -3.64 15.55 35.87
C PHE A 519 -2.53 16.58 35.66
N CYS A 520 -2.68 17.80 36.21
CA CYS A 520 -1.70 18.86 36.05
C CYS A 520 -1.57 19.73 37.31
N ILE A 521 -0.34 20.08 37.66
CA ILE A 521 -0.03 21.10 38.67
C ILE A 521 0.48 22.33 37.92
N LEU A 522 -0.15 23.48 38.13
CA LEU A 522 0.22 24.76 37.52
C LEU A 522 0.85 25.65 38.59
N TYR A 523 2.17 25.83 38.51
CA TYR A 523 2.89 26.79 39.33
C TYR A 523 2.90 28.16 38.67
N GLY A 524 2.61 29.18 39.46
CA GLY A 524 2.40 30.55 38.99
C GLY A 524 0.92 30.91 38.80
N ILE A 525 0.03 30.16 39.43
CA ILE A 525 -1.40 30.46 39.52
C ILE A 525 -1.79 30.42 41.00
N GLU A 526 -2.33 31.51 41.49
CA GLU A 526 -2.76 31.66 42.88
C GLU A 526 -4.09 30.93 43.13
N ASP A 527 -4.46 30.72 44.40
CA ASP A 527 -5.67 29.97 44.77
C ASP A 527 -6.98 30.58 44.25
N ASN A 528 -6.99 31.90 44.02
CA ASN A 528 -8.09 32.65 43.41
C ASN A 528 -8.10 32.55 41.87
N GLY A 529 -7.15 31.83 41.27
CA GLY A 529 -6.97 31.67 39.83
C GLY A 529 -6.16 32.79 39.16
N GLU A 530 -5.68 33.78 39.91
CA GLU A 530 -4.86 34.87 39.38
C GLU A 530 -3.51 34.34 38.90
N ILE A 531 -3.10 34.74 37.70
CA ILE A 531 -1.82 34.32 37.14
C ILE A 531 -0.71 35.21 37.71
N ARG A 532 0.22 34.61 38.44
CA ARG A 532 1.42 35.24 38.97
C ARG A 532 2.64 34.43 38.54
N PRO A 533 3.26 34.74 37.39
CA PRO A 533 4.23 33.85 36.75
C PRO A 533 5.49 33.60 37.59
N VAL A 534 6.24 32.55 37.27
CA VAL A 534 7.39 32.00 38.05
C VAL A 534 8.67 32.86 37.92
N SER A 535 8.52 34.16 37.61
CA SER A 535 9.58 35.12 37.26
C SER A 535 10.89 34.96 38.04
N ARG A 536 12.01 34.88 37.32
CA ARG A 536 13.40 34.87 37.85
C ARG A 536 13.81 33.68 38.72
N ARG A 537 12.97 32.66 38.93
CA ARG A 537 13.26 31.53 39.85
C ARG A 537 13.81 30.28 39.17
N VAL A 538 13.39 30.01 37.95
CA VAL A 538 13.82 28.87 37.15
C VAL A 538 14.12 29.38 35.73
N LYS A 539 15.23 28.95 35.13
CA LYS A 539 15.56 29.27 33.73
C LYS A 539 15.03 28.17 32.80
N SER A 540 14.81 28.49 31.52
CA SER A 540 14.26 27.52 30.55
C SER A 540 15.09 26.25 30.41
N ASP A 541 16.42 26.33 30.52
CA ASP A 541 17.35 25.19 30.53
C ASP A 541 17.22 24.28 31.76
N GLN A 542 16.61 24.78 32.85
CA GLN A 542 16.39 24.02 34.07
C GLN A 542 15.09 23.19 34.05
N ILE A 543 14.18 23.43 33.10
CA ILE A 543 12.92 22.68 32.97
C ILE A 543 13.20 21.20 32.70
N SER A 544 14.08 20.91 31.74
CA SER A 544 14.49 19.53 31.41
C SER A 544 15.16 18.84 32.60
N TYR A 545 15.90 19.59 33.43
CA TYR A 545 16.49 19.07 34.65
C TYR A 545 15.43 18.73 35.70
N ILE A 546 14.43 19.59 35.91
CA ILE A 546 13.30 19.33 36.81
C ILE A 546 12.55 18.07 36.39
N GLU A 547 12.22 17.93 35.10
CA GLU A 547 11.55 16.73 34.57
C GLU A 547 12.39 15.46 34.81
N THR A 548 13.69 15.51 34.52
CA THR A 548 14.60 14.36 34.66
C THR A 548 14.72 13.92 36.11
N GLU A 549 14.98 14.84 37.04
CA GLU A 549 15.12 14.51 38.46
C GLU A 549 13.79 14.08 39.08
N ALA A 550 12.66 14.71 38.72
CA ALA A 550 11.36 14.29 39.22
C ALA A 550 11.01 12.86 38.77
N ASN A 551 11.22 12.52 37.50
CA ASN A 551 11.01 11.16 36.99
C ASN A 551 11.96 10.13 37.63
N LYS A 552 13.17 10.53 38.00
CA LYS A 552 14.12 9.67 38.72
C LYS A 552 13.63 9.35 40.13
N GLU A 553 13.17 10.36 40.87
CA GLU A 553 12.62 10.21 42.23
C GLU A 553 11.28 9.44 42.23
N LEU A 554 10.50 9.53 41.16
CA LEU A 554 9.21 8.84 40.97
C LEU A 554 9.35 7.47 40.29
N SER A 555 10.57 6.99 40.03
CA SER A 555 10.79 5.74 39.27
C SER A 555 10.17 4.48 39.89
N SER A 556 9.85 4.51 41.19
CA SER A 556 9.12 3.46 41.91
C SER A 556 7.60 3.65 41.95
N ASP A 557 7.08 4.81 41.54
CA ASP A 557 5.76 5.30 41.94
C ASP A 557 4.68 5.11 40.85
N ASN A 558 4.94 4.29 39.82
CA ASN A 558 4.05 4.08 38.65
C ASN A 558 3.53 5.41 38.05
N ILE A 559 4.32 6.48 38.14
CA ILE A 559 4.02 7.80 37.58
C ILE A 559 5.24 8.28 36.82
N LYS A 560 4.97 8.92 35.69
CA LYS A 560 5.92 9.79 34.99
C LYS A 560 5.37 11.19 34.92
N VAL A 561 6.24 12.19 34.91
CA VAL A 561 5.88 13.59 34.72
C VAL A 561 6.38 14.12 33.39
N SER A 562 5.67 15.12 32.86
CA SER A 562 6.15 16.00 31.79
C SER A 562 6.10 17.42 32.31
N VAL A 563 7.17 18.18 32.15
CA VAL A 563 7.25 19.56 32.63
C VAL A 563 7.34 20.50 31.44
N GLN A 564 6.49 21.53 31.43
CA GLN A 564 6.42 22.49 30.33
C GLN A 564 6.30 23.92 30.87
N SER A 565 6.98 24.86 30.23
CA SER A 565 6.73 26.28 30.41
C SER A 565 5.63 26.74 29.47
N ILE A 566 4.65 27.47 30.02
CA ILE A 566 3.64 28.19 29.27
C ILE A 566 3.98 29.68 29.34
N PRO A 567 4.41 30.31 28.23
CA PRO A 567 4.69 31.74 28.18
C PRO A 567 3.54 32.59 28.71
N PHE A 568 3.87 33.60 29.53
CA PHE A 568 2.94 34.60 30.03
C PHE A 568 3.68 35.93 30.23
N GLU A 569 3.31 36.96 29.46
CA GLU A 569 4.03 38.24 29.40
C GLU A 569 5.55 38.02 29.14
N GLU A 570 6.44 38.52 30.02
CA GLU A 570 7.89 38.32 29.93
C GLU A 570 8.40 37.08 30.68
N ASP A 571 7.50 36.31 31.31
CA ASP A 571 7.81 35.16 32.14
C ASP A 571 6.98 33.92 31.72
N TYR A 572 6.77 32.96 32.62
CA TYR A 572 6.02 31.75 32.31
C TYR A 572 5.36 31.11 33.55
N ILE A 573 4.34 30.30 33.27
CA ILE A 573 3.71 29.36 34.18
C ILE A 573 4.41 28.00 34.00
N LEU A 574 4.70 27.31 35.10
CA LEU A 574 5.31 25.97 35.05
C LEU A 574 4.21 24.91 35.21
N ALA A 575 3.88 24.24 34.11
CA ALA A 575 2.92 23.15 34.09
C ALA A 575 3.63 21.81 34.29
N VAL A 576 3.19 21.05 35.29
CA VAL A 576 3.66 19.68 35.57
C VAL A 576 2.52 18.71 35.33
N PHE A 577 2.58 18.01 34.20
CA PHE A 577 1.64 16.98 33.81
C PHE A 577 2.01 15.65 34.49
N MET A 578 1.08 15.06 35.22
CA MET A 578 1.26 13.78 35.92
C MET A 578 0.60 12.67 35.11
N MET A 579 1.38 11.68 34.66
CA MET A 579 0.94 10.57 33.80
C MET A 579 1.12 9.23 34.51
N PRO A 580 0.18 8.28 34.37
CA PRO A 580 0.39 6.93 34.86
C PRO A 580 1.49 6.25 34.04
N ASP A 581 2.41 5.55 34.71
CA ASP A 581 3.42 4.72 34.05
C ASP A 581 2.85 3.32 33.75
N LEU A 582 2.42 3.14 32.50
CA LEU A 582 1.70 1.94 32.07
C LEU A 582 2.63 0.77 31.71
N GLU A 583 3.95 0.90 31.89
CA GLU A 583 4.94 -0.11 31.49
C GLU A 583 5.29 -1.15 32.59
N ILE A 584 4.96 -0.92 33.86
CA ILE A 584 5.64 -1.58 34.99
C ILE A 584 5.14 -2.99 35.40
N ASN A 585 4.04 -3.53 34.85
CA ASN A 585 3.53 -4.85 35.31
C ASN A 585 4.27 -6.11 34.80
N ARG A 586 5.41 -5.99 34.10
CA ARG A 586 6.15 -7.17 33.58
C ARG A 586 7.22 -7.78 34.50
N LYS A 587 7.53 -7.19 35.66
CA LYS A 587 8.66 -7.67 36.50
C LYS A 587 8.31 -8.56 37.70
N ILE A 588 7.04 -8.87 37.97
CA ILE A 588 6.65 -9.63 39.19
C ILE A 588 6.32 -11.11 38.94
N SER A 589 6.12 -11.57 37.69
CA SER A 589 5.80 -12.99 37.43
C SER A 589 7.02 -13.93 37.25
N GLY A 590 8.23 -13.52 37.64
CA GLY A 590 9.48 -14.25 37.37
C GLY A 590 10.23 -14.79 38.58
N LYS A 591 9.63 -14.80 39.79
CA LYS A 591 10.23 -15.39 41.00
C LYS A 591 9.17 -16.01 41.92
N SER A 592 8.47 -17.04 41.46
CA SER A 592 7.94 -18.04 42.40
C SER A 592 9.04 -19.05 42.67
N LYS A 593 9.57 -19.02 43.90
CA LYS A 593 10.49 -20.00 44.46
C LYS A 593 9.95 -21.42 44.22
N GLU A 594 10.76 -22.27 43.61
CA GLU A 594 10.65 -23.71 43.81
C GLU A 594 10.97 -24.01 45.27
N ASP A 595 9.93 -24.14 46.09
CA ASP A 595 10.04 -24.75 47.40
C ASP A 595 10.32 -26.24 47.21
N LYS A 596 11.57 -26.62 47.53
CA LYS A 596 11.92 -28.00 47.87
C LYS A 596 11.05 -28.45 49.03
N VAL A 597 10.10 -29.33 48.75
CA VAL A 597 9.54 -30.22 49.76
C VAL A 597 9.92 -31.65 49.38
N SER A 598 11.05 -32.08 49.92
CA SER A 598 11.26 -33.47 50.28
C SER A 598 10.20 -33.88 51.30
N ASN A 599 9.43 -34.93 51.03
CA ASN A 599 9.08 -35.94 52.03
C ASN A 599 8.52 -37.19 51.37
N SER A 600 9.23 -38.29 51.64
CA SER A 600 8.81 -39.70 51.71
C SER A 600 7.29 -39.96 51.76
N VAL A 601 6.78 -40.83 50.89
CA VAL A 601 6.64 -42.31 51.06
C VAL A 601 6.50 -42.92 49.68
#